data_AF-A0AAQ3NZ25-F1
#
_entry.id   AF-A0AAQ3NZ25-F1
#
_cell.length_a   1.000
_cell.length_b   1.000
_cell.length_c   1.000
_cell.angle_alpha   90.00
_cell.angle_beta   90.00
_cell.angle_gamma   90.00
#
_symmetry.space_group_name_H-M   'P 1'
#
loop_
_entity.id
_entity.type
_entity.pdbx_description
1 polymer ?
#
loop_
_entity_poly.entity_id
_entity_poly.type
_entity_poly.pdbx_seq_one_letter_code
_entity_poly.pdbx_strand_id
1 'polypeptide(L)'
;MLKAKKRICDYKGVNIEREKVSHTLPSNEIGQGALKQMGFIPHGNNFIHKGDVPVEEGEEDAPIPDELKKAHPHIWRKIATLTRRMEETYNLQAIRHQELLSLHATQHEQMCGLISDIDNRLTNVELHLEEEYDDGSSEEF
;
A
#
# COMPACT_ATOMS: atom_id res chain seq x y z
N MET A 1 14.99 -33.27 -4.05
CA MET A 1 14.68 -31.84 -4.29
C MET A 1 13.40 -31.78 -5.14
N LEU A 2 12.26 -31.38 -4.56
CA LEU A 2 11.00 -31.22 -5.30
C LEU A 2 11.00 -29.86 -6.02
N LYS A 3 11.01 -29.88 -7.36
CA LYS A 3 10.66 -28.70 -8.18
C LYS A 3 9.13 -28.64 -8.30
N ALA A 4 8.51 -27.76 -7.53
CA ALA A 4 7.10 -27.43 -7.72
C ALA A 4 6.93 -26.69 -9.07
N LYS A 5 6.40 -27.38 -10.08
CA LYS A 5 5.91 -26.73 -11.31
C LYS A 5 4.66 -25.91 -10.96
N LYS A 6 4.82 -24.59 -10.88
CA LYS A 6 3.71 -23.63 -10.82
C LYS A 6 2.96 -23.69 -12.15
N ARG A 7 1.89 -24.49 -12.22
CA ARG A 7 0.93 -24.48 -13.33
C ARG A 7 0.15 -23.17 -13.21
N ILE A 8 0.55 -22.16 -13.96
CA ILE A 8 -0.33 -21.02 -14.23
C ILE A 8 -1.40 -21.57 -15.17
N CYS A 9 -2.67 -21.44 -14.78
CA CYS A 9 -3.80 -21.86 -15.59
C CYS A 9 -3.87 -20.99 -16.86
N ASP A 10 -3.99 -21.62 -18.03
CA ASP A 10 -4.23 -20.91 -19.29
C ASP A 10 -5.57 -20.17 -19.21
N TYR A 11 -5.55 -18.86 -19.40
CA TYR A 11 -6.77 -18.05 -19.44
C TYR A 11 -7.59 -18.43 -20.70
N LYS A 12 -8.83 -18.92 -20.49
CA LYS A 12 -9.73 -19.35 -21.58
C LYS A 12 -10.76 -18.27 -22.00
N GLY A 13 -10.55 -17.02 -21.60
CA GLY A 13 -11.48 -15.92 -21.91
C GLY A 13 -12.73 -15.92 -21.03
N VAL A 14 -13.49 -14.83 -21.09
CA VAL A 14 -14.79 -14.65 -20.44
C VAL A 14 -15.84 -14.52 -21.55
N ASN A 15 -16.90 -15.33 -21.50
CA ASN A 15 -18.00 -15.24 -22.47
C ASN A 15 -18.88 -14.01 -22.14
N ILE A 16 -18.91 -13.05 -23.06
CA ILE A 16 -19.63 -11.78 -22.93
C ILE A 16 -20.88 -11.68 -23.83
N GLU A 17 -21.33 -12.79 -24.45
CA GLU A 17 -22.45 -12.82 -25.40
C GLU A 17 -23.78 -12.26 -24.85
N ARG A 18 -23.94 -12.19 -23.53
CA ARG A 18 -25.14 -11.66 -22.86
C ARG A 18 -24.90 -10.36 -22.10
N GLU A 19 -23.69 -9.79 -22.16
CA GLU A 19 -23.39 -8.53 -21.49
C GLU A 19 -23.83 -7.34 -22.33
N LYS A 20 -24.47 -6.37 -21.66
CA LYS A 20 -24.83 -5.10 -22.28
C LYS A 20 -23.58 -4.26 -22.43
N VAL A 21 -23.01 -4.22 -23.64
CA VAL A 21 -21.89 -3.34 -23.97
C VAL A 21 -22.36 -1.89 -23.83
N SER A 22 -22.01 -1.26 -22.70
CA SER A 22 -22.20 0.17 -22.52
C SER A 22 -20.99 0.88 -23.07
N HIS A 23 -21.18 1.76 -24.05
CA HIS A 23 -20.15 2.71 -24.41
C HIS A 23 -19.83 3.57 -23.19
N THR A 24 -18.54 3.75 -22.91
CA THR A 24 -18.09 4.69 -21.90
C THR A 24 -18.30 6.11 -22.42
N LEU A 25 -18.53 7.06 -21.51
CA LEU A 25 -18.52 8.47 -21.90
C LEU A 25 -17.15 8.82 -22.51
N PRO A 26 -17.06 9.73 -23.49
CA PRO A 26 -15.78 10.15 -24.08
C PRO A 26 -14.76 10.63 -23.03
N SER A 27 -15.22 11.16 -21.89
CA SER A 27 -14.37 11.55 -20.76
C SER A 27 -13.66 10.39 -20.07
N ASN A 28 -14.16 9.18 -20.25
CA ASN A 28 -13.65 7.95 -19.64
C ASN A 28 -12.92 7.08 -20.67
N GLU A 29 -12.74 7.59 -21.90
CA GLU A 29 -11.94 6.93 -22.92
C GLU A 29 -10.48 6.94 -22.48
N ILE A 30 -9.88 5.76 -22.45
CA ILE A 30 -8.45 5.64 -22.20
C ILE A 30 -7.75 6.14 -23.45
N GLY A 31 -7.20 7.36 -23.36
CA GLY A 31 -6.48 7.95 -24.48
C GLY A 31 -5.28 7.09 -24.91
N GLN A 32 -4.94 7.16 -26.20
CA GLN A 32 -3.84 6.40 -26.80
C GLN A 32 -2.50 6.59 -26.07
N GLY A 33 -2.25 7.79 -25.51
CA GLY A 33 -1.07 8.07 -24.70
C GLY A 33 -1.02 7.25 -23.40
N ALA A 34 -2.15 7.05 -22.74
CA ALA A 34 -2.24 6.21 -21.53
C ALA A 34 -2.04 4.73 -21.87
N LEU A 35 -2.63 4.25 -22.98
CA LEU A 35 -2.39 2.88 -23.48
C LEU A 35 -0.90 2.63 -23.74
N LYS A 36 -0.22 3.59 -24.39
CA LYS A 36 1.22 3.51 -24.63
C LYS A 36 2.03 3.48 -23.33
N GLN A 37 1.67 4.29 -22.33
CA GLN A 37 2.31 4.27 -21.00
C GLN A 37 2.12 2.92 -20.29
N MET A 38 0.97 2.28 -20.47
CA MET A 38 0.68 0.94 -19.95
C MET A 38 1.33 -0.19 -20.77
N GLY A 39 2.11 0.14 -21.82
CA GLY A 39 2.82 -0.84 -22.62
C GLY A 39 1.98 -1.49 -23.72
N PHE A 40 0.81 -0.95 -24.04
CA PHE A 40 0.01 -1.38 -25.17
C PHE A 40 0.43 -0.70 -26.46
N ILE A 41 0.47 -1.48 -27.55
CA ILE A 41 0.72 -1.03 -28.91
C ILE A 41 -0.51 -1.29 -29.78
N PRO A 42 -0.81 -0.42 -30.77
CA PRO A 42 -1.89 -0.67 -31.72
C PRO A 42 -1.57 -1.88 -32.60
N HIS A 43 -2.54 -2.76 -32.79
CA HIS A 43 -2.45 -3.93 -33.67
C HIS A 43 -3.78 -4.12 -34.40
N GLY A 44 -3.85 -3.65 -35.65
CA GLY A 44 -5.10 -3.58 -36.40
C GLY A 44 -6.13 -2.70 -35.68
N ASN A 45 -7.30 -3.25 -35.39
CA ASN A 45 -8.38 -2.57 -34.65
C ASN A 45 -8.29 -2.72 -33.12
N ASN A 46 -7.27 -3.42 -32.61
CA ASN A 46 -7.12 -3.72 -31.19
C ASN A 46 -5.80 -3.16 -30.64
N PHE A 47 -5.64 -3.22 -29.32
CA PHE A 47 -4.37 -2.95 -28.64
C PHE A 47 -3.82 -4.23 -28.04
N ILE A 48 -2.53 -4.51 -28.23
CA ILE A 48 -1.83 -5.68 -27.69
C ILE A 48 -0.74 -5.18 -26.74
N HIS A 49 -0.54 -5.86 -25.61
CA HIS A 49 0.57 -5.53 -24.72
C HIS A 49 1.89 -5.97 -25.36
N LYS A 50 2.92 -5.11 -25.30
CA LYS A 50 4.24 -5.33 -25.93
C LYS A 50 4.90 -6.68 -25.60
N GLY A 51 4.58 -7.27 -24.43
CA GLY A 51 5.11 -8.57 -24.01
C GLY A 51 4.39 -9.78 -24.62
N ASP A 52 3.23 -9.57 -25.24
CA ASP A 52 2.40 -10.62 -25.83
C ASP A 52 2.50 -10.63 -27.37
N VAL A 53 3.27 -9.70 -27.93
CA VAL A 53 3.59 -9.69 -29.36
C VAL A 53 4.57 -10.83 -29.61
N PRO A 54 4.24 -11.83 -30.45
CA PRO A 54 5.22 -12.81 -30.87
C PRO A 54 6.37 -12.04 -31.52
N VAL A 55 7.58 -12.26 -31.03
CA VAL A 55 8.80 -11.62 -31.54
C VAL A 55 8.99 -12.08 -32.98
N GLU A 56 8.40 -11.38 -33.93
CA GLU A 56 8.93 -11.33 -35.28
C GLU A 56 10.21 -10.50 -35.15
N GLU A 57 11.36 -11.17 -35.28
CA GLU A 57 12.67 -10.53 -35.31
C GLU A 57 12.66 -9.44 -36.39
N GLY A 58 12.50 -8.17 -36.01
CA GLY A 58 12.42 -7.11 -37.02
C GLY A 58 12.12 -5.69 -36.57
N GLU A 59 11.82 -5.40 -35.29
CA GLU A 59 11.82 -4.01 -34.83
C GLU A 59 13.21 -3.64 -34.32
N GLU A 60 14.05 -3.23 -35.27
CA GLU A 60 15.24 -2.43 -35.00
C GLU A 60 14.90 -1.33 -34.00
N ASP A 61 15.75 -1.23 -32.99
CA ASP A 61 15.84 -0.18 -31.99
C ASP A 61 15.76 1.19 -32.68
N ALA A 62 14.54 1.73 -32.83
CA ALA A 62 14.32 2.97 -33.56
C ALA A 62 15.18 4.05 -32.89
N PRO A 63 16.08 4.73 -33.63
CA PRO A 63 16.97 5.70 -33.03
C PRO A 63 16.13 6.76 -32.33
N ILE A 64 16.43 6.98 -31.04
CA ILE A 64 15.79 8.03 -30.23
C ILE A 64 15.78 9.32 -31.05
N PRO A 65 14.61 9.90 -31.37
CA PRO A 65 14.52 11.08 -32.22
C PRO A 65 15.38 12.22 -31.66
N ASP A 66 16.15 12.89 -32.51
CA ASP A 66 17.09 13.98 -32.16
C ASP A 66 16.44 15.13 -31.38
N GLU A 67 15.10 15.23 -31.38
CA GLU A 67 14.33 16.17 -30.55
C GLU A 67 14.53 15.93 -29.04
N LEU A 68 14.77 14.67 -28.62
CA LEU A 68 15.06 14.34 -27.21
C LEU A 68 16.45 14.83 -26.78
N LYS A 69 17.39 15.01 -27.73
CA LYS A 69 18.74 15.55 -27.47
C LYS A 69 18.70 17.06 -27.22
N LYS A 70 17.74 17.80 -27.79
CA LYS A 70 17.58 19.25 -27.60
C LYS A 70 16.71 19.62 -26.39
N ALA A 71 15.84 18.73 -25.92
CA ALA A 71 14.97 18.97 -24.76
C ALA A 71 15.63 18.70 -23.38
N HIS A 72 16.95 18.46 -23.37
CA HIS A 72 17.72 17.98 -22.22
C HIS A 72 17.53 18.83 -20.93
N PRO A 73 17.67 20.17 -20.91
CA PRO A 73 17.69 20.92 -19.65
C PRO A 73 16.32 21.01 -18.96
N HIS A 74 15.25 21.08 -19.74
CA HIS A 74 13.91 21.30 -19.20
C HIS A 74 13.31 19.99 -18.64
N ILE A 75 13.58 18.86 -19.29
CA ILE A 75 13.12 17.55 -18.82
C ILE A 75 13.86 17.18 -17.53
N TRP A 76 15.19 17.34 -17.48
CA TRP A 76 15.97 17.09 -16.26
C TRP A 76 15.54 17.96 -15.09
N ARG A 77 15.22 19.24 -15.34
CA ARG A 77 14.70 20.13 -14.29
C ARG A 77 13.34 19.66 -13.74
N LYS A 78 12.43 19.19 -14.61
CA LYS A 78 11.14 18.62 -14.18
C LYS A 78 11.34 17.34 -13.36
N ILE A 79 12.24 16.45 -13.79
CA ILE A 79 12.59 15.23 -13.06
C ILE A 79 13.15 15.58 -11.68
N ALA A 80 14.16 16.45 -11.61
CA ALA A 80 14.75 16.87 -10.33
C ALA A 80 13.73 17.50 -9.38
N THR A 81 12.81 18.32 -9.89
CA THR A 81 11.74 18.94 -9.09
C THR A 81 10.76 17.89 -8.57
N LEU A 82 10.39 16.91 -9.41
CA LEU A 82 9.51 15.81 -9.03
C LEU A 82 10.17 14.92 -7.97
N THR A 83 11.44 14.54 -8.18
CA THR A 83 12.21 13.73 -7.22
C THR A 83 12.30 14.41 -5.87
N ARG A 84 12.65 15.71 -5.84
CA ARG A 84 12.70 16.49 -4.59
C ARG A 84 11.33 16.50 -3.90
N ARG A 85 10.25 16.73 -4.65
CA ARG A 85 8.90 16.75 -4.09
C ARG A 85 8.49 15.39 -3.52
N MET A 86 8.86 14.30 -4.17
CA MET A 86 8.62 12.95 -3.67
C MET A 86 9.37 12.71 -2.36
N GLU A 87 10.63 13.11 -2.29
CA GLU A 87 11.45 13.01 -1.07
C GLU A 87 10.86 13.85 0.08
N GLU A 88 10.45 15.09 -0.18
CA GLU A 88 9.75 15.94 0.79
C GLU A 88 8.48 15.27 1.32
N THR A 89 7.66 14.70 0.43
CA THR A 89 6.42 14.02 0.84
C THR A 89 6.68 12.75 1.64
N TYR A 90 7.70 11.99 1.26
CA TYR A 90 8.13 10.79 1.99
C TYR A 90 8.63 11.14 3.38
N ASN A 91 9.49 12.16 3.50
CA ASN A 91 10.01 12.63 4.78
C ASN A 91 8.89 13.15 5.68
N LEU A 92 7.95 13.93 5.15
CA LEU A 92 6.81 14.41 5.92
C LEU A 92 5.92 13.25 6.41
N GLN A 93 5.72 12.24 5.57
CA GLN A 93 4.97 11.04 5.94
C GLN A 93 5.70 10.26 7.05
N ALA A 94 7.02 10.10 6.95
CA ALA A 94 7.84 9.44 7.95
C ALA A 94 7.78 10.17 9.30
N ILE A 95 7.89 11.50 9.29
CA ILE A 95 7.78 12.33 10.51
C ILE A 95 6.40 12.16 11.15
N ARG A 96 5.31 12.30 10.38
CA ARG A 96 3.95 12.13 10.91
C ARG A 96 3.71 10.74 11.46
N HIS A 97 4.24 9.71 10.81
CA HIS A 97 4.14 8.34 11.29
C HIS A 97 4.88 8.17 12.62
N GLN A 98 6.09 8.72 12.73
CA GLN A 98 6.87 8.70 13.96
C GLN A 98 6.16 9.43 15.11
N GLU A 99 5.60 10.61 14.85
CA GLU A 99 4.82 11.38 15.84
C GLU A 99 3.62 10.58 16.34
N LEU A 100 2.90 9.91 15.44
CA LEU A 100 1.75 9.07 15.79
C LEU A 100 2.16 7.90 16.68
N LEU A 101 3.26 7.22 16.36
CA LEU A 101 3.78 6.11 17.18
C LEU A 101 4.21 6.59 18.56
N SER A 102 4.88 7.73 18.65
CA SER A 102 5.28 8.33 19.92
C SER A 102 4.08 8.73 20.77
N LEU A 103 3.04 9.32 20.17
CA LEU A 103 1.80 9.65 20.88
C LEU A 103 1.09 8.38 21.39
N HIS A 104 1.02 7.34 20.56
CA HIS A 104 0.42 6.07 20.97
C HIS A 104 1.19 5.43 22.13
N ALA A 105 2.53 5.46 22.09
CA ALA A 105 3.36 4.92 23.16
C ALA A 105 3.13 5.65 24.49
N THR A 106 3.08 6.98 24.49
CA THR A 106 2.84 7.76 25.71
C THR A 106 1.44 7.54 26.27
N GLN A 107 0.42 7.49 25.42
CA GLN A 107 -0.95 7.17 25.85
C GLN A 107 -1.06 5.76 26.42
N HIS A 108 -0.38 4.78 25.81
CA HIS A 108 -0.37 3.42 26.31
C HIS A 108 0.30 3.32 27.68
N GLU A 109 1.44 3.98 27.87
CA GLU A 109 2.13 4.04 29.17
C GLU A 109 1.25 4.67 30.26
N GLN A 110 0.56 5.77 29.94
CA GLN A 110 -0.40 6.39 30.86
C GLN A 110 -1.53 5.44 31.25
N MET A 111 -2.09 4.71 30.27
CA MET A 111 -3.17 3.76 30.51
C MET A 111 -2.71 2.59 31.38
N CYS A 112 -1.53 2.02 31.10
CA CYS A 112 -0.93 0.98 31.91
C CYS A 112 -0.70 1.46 33.35
N GLY A 113 -0.22 2.70 33.53
CA GLY A 113 -0.05 3.30 34.86
C GLY A 113 -1.37 3.41 35.63
N LEU A 114 -2.46 3.84 34.98
CA LEU A 114 -3.78 3.90 35.60
C LEU A 114 -4.32 2.52 35.98
N ILE A 115 -4.12 1.51 35.13
CA ILE A 115 -4.52 0.12 35.41
C ILE A 115 -3.74 -0.40 36.63
N SER A 116 -2.43 -0.16 36.68
CA SER A 116 -1.61 -0.57 37.82
C SER A 116 -2.02 0.15 39.12
N ASP A 117 -2.40 1.42 39.07
CA ASP A 117 -2.92 2.13 40.26
C ASP A 117 -4.22 1.50 40.77
N ILE A 118 -5.13 1.15 39.86
CA ILE A 118 -6.37 0.44 40.21
C ILE A 118 -6.07 -0.93 40.83
N ASP A 119 -5.15 -1.69 40.22
CA ASP A 119 -4.74 -3.02 40.71
C ASP A 119 -4.16 -2.96 42.12
N ASN A 120 -3.29 -1.97 42.39
CA ASN A 120 -2.73 -1.73 43.72
C ASN A 120 -3.81 -1.37 44.74
N ARG A 121 -4.75 -0.50 44.36
CA ARG A 121 -5.86 -0.10 45.25
C ARG A 121 -6.81 -1.26 45.54
N LEU A 122 -7.09 -2.10 44.54
CA LEU A 122 -7.90 -3.30 44.70
C LEU A 122 -7.21 -4.29 45.64
N THR A 123 -5.93 -4.59 45.40
CA THR A 123 -5.10 -5.43 46.27
C THR A 123 -5.12 -4.92 47.72
N ASN A 124 -5.00 -3.61 47.91
CA ASN A 124 -5.04 -3.03 49.26
C ASN A 124 -6.41 -3.22 49.94
N VAL A 125 -7.51 -3.06 49.20
CA VAL A 125 -8.87 -3.32 49.72
C VAL A 125 -9.05 -4.80 50.06
N GLU A 126 -8.57 -5.71 49.21
CA GLU A 126 -8.61 -7.16 49.46
C GLU A 126 -7.87 -7.53 50.75
N LEU A 127 -6.66 -6.98 50.96
CA LEU A 127 -5.90 -7.19 52.20
C LEU A 127 -6.63 -6.69 53.45
N HIS A 128 -7.24 -5.48 53.39
CA HIS A 128 -7.98 -4.95 54.55
C HIS A 128 -9.22 -5.79 54.87
N LEU A 129 -9.88 -6.36 53.86
CA LEU A 129 -10.99 -7.29 54.08
C LEU A 129 -10.49 -8.58 54.74
N GLU A 130 -9.37 -9.15 54.28
CA GLU A 130 -8.78 -10.35 54.89
C GLU A 130 -8.40 -10.13 56.36
N GLU A 131 -7.86 -8.96 56.73
CA GLU A 131 -7.56 -8.60 58.12
C GLU A 131 -8.82 -8.47 59.01
N GLU A 132 -9.92 -7.92 58.49
CA GLU A 132 -11.20 -7.84 59.24
C GLU A 132 -11.84 -9.21 59.50
N TYR A 133 -11.62 -10.21 58.64
CA TYR A 133 -12.14 -11.57 58.86
C TYR A 133 -11.32 -12.38 59.87
N ASP A 134 -10.05 -12.04 60.10
CA ASP A 134 -9.17 -12.76 61.04
C ASP A 134 -9.38 -12.27 62.49
N ASP A 135 -9.61 -10.97 62.71
CA ASP A 135 -9.88 -10.38 64.05
C ASP A 135 -11.30 -10.69 64.58
N GLY A 136 -12.24 -11.06 63.70
CA GLY A 136 -13.62 -11.39 64.07
C GLY A 136 -13.91 -12.86 64.37
N SER A 137 -12.93 -13.77 64.25
CA SER A 137 -13.14 -15.22 64.36
C SER A 137 -12.51 -15.90 65.58
N SER A 138 -11.94 -15.14 66.52
CA SER A 138 -11.25 -15.67 67.71
C SER A 138 -11.94 -15.39 69.07
N GLU A 139 -13.25 -15.16 69.10
CA GLU A 139 -14.02 -15.25 70.35
C GLU A 139 -15.10 -16.35 70.30
N GLU A 140 -15.06 -17.20 71.34
CA GLU A 140 -15.92 -18.33 71.71
C GLU A 140 -15.73 -19.65 70.94
N PHE A 141 -14.87 -20.53 71.48
CA PHE A 141 -15.27 -21.77 72.20
C PHE A 141 -14.11 -22.37 73.01
#